data_AF-A0A3D4NT19-F1
#
_entry.id   AF-A0A3D4NT19-F1
#
_cell.length_a   1.000
_cell.length_b   1.000
_cell.length_c   1.000
_cell.angle_alpha   90.00
_cell.angle_beta   90.00
_cell.angle_gamma   90.00
#
_symmetry.space_group_name_H-M   'P 1'
#
loop_
_entity.id
_entity.type
_entity.pdbx_description
1 polymer ?
#
loop_
_entity_poly.entity_id
_entity_poly.type
_entity_poly.pdbx_seq_one_letter_code
_entity_poly.pdbx_strand_id
1 'polypeptide(L)'
;RSAGIAHYTGAEQLAVEGEEAAQALTFSVSGKAQRIATRCVLLHQGVVPNIQFSQALRARHEWDLDQLCFRPVTDPWGELDVPGVYIAGDGAGIGGAQAAAVQGQLAALGIATRLKTIGTAERDDQARSLRVQLEANLRIRPFLDALYQPKEQNRIPADEVMVCRCEEVTAGELRSFVALGCAGPNQAKSFGRCGMGPCQGRMCGLTVTEVIAKARGVSAAEVGYYRIRPPIKPITLGELAGE
;
A
#
# COMPACT_ATOMS: atom_id res chain seq x y z
N ARG A 1 -4.04 28.13 1.75
CA ARG A 1 -4.74 29.23 2.47
C ARG A 1 -5.15 30.38 1.53
N SER A 2 -4.38 30.70 0.48
CA SER A 2 -4.74 31.73 -0.52
C SER A 2 -6.05 31.44 -1.30
N ALA A 3 -6.40 30.17 -1.49
CA ALA A 3 -7.63 29.77 -2.19
C ALA A 3 -8.92 29.90 -1.36
N GLY A 4 -8.87 30.38 -0.11
CA GLY A 4 -10.06 30.54 0.74
C GLY A 4 -10.72 29.23 1.21
N ILE A 5 -10.13 28.06 0.92
CA ILE A 5 -10.65 26.76 1.33
C ILE A 5 -10.48 26.58 2.84
N ALA A 6 -11.58 26.27 3.53
CA ALA A 6 -11.58 25.95 4.94
C ALA A 6 -10.71 24.71 5.21
N HIS A 7 -9.78 24.82 6.15
CA HIS A 7 -8.88 23.74 6.53
C HIS A 7 -9.05 23.45 8.01
N TYR A 8 -9.50 22.23 8.31
CA TYR A 8 -9.71 21.74 9.67
C TYR A 8 -8.59 20.76 10.02
N THR A 9 -7.80 21.10 11.04
CA THR A 9 -6.69 20.25 11.54
C THR A 9 -7.10 19.55 12.82
N GLY A 10 -6.66 18.31 13.01
CA GLY A 10 -7.01 17.53 14.20
C GLY A 10 -8.49 17.15 14.24
N ALA A 11 -9.09 16.87 13.07
CA ALA A 11 -10.47 16.39 12.98
C ALA A 11 -10.56 14.94 13.50
N GLU A 12 -11.61 14.69 14.29
CA GLU A 12 -11.88 13.39 14.91
C GLU A 12 -13.32 12.97 14.66
N GLN A 13 -13.63 11.69 14.93
CA GLN A 13 -14.98 11.13 14.81
C GLN A 13 -15.63 11.41 13.45
N LEU A 14 -14.86 11.24 12.37
CA LEU A 14 -15.35 11.45 11.01
C LEU A 14 -16.47 10.44 10.72
N ALA A 15 -17.63 10.92 10.28
CA ALA A 15 -18.73 10.10 9.82
C ALA A 15 -19.35 10.71 8.56
N VAL A 16 -19.69 9.85 7.61
CA VAL A 16 -20.43 10.24 6.41
C VAL A 16 -21.91 10.01 6.70
N GLU A 17 -22.73 11.06 6.62
CA GLU A 17 -24.17 10.98 6.75
C GLU A 17 -24.81 10.60 5.41
N GLY A 18 -25.84 9.75 5.46
CA GLY A 18 -26.65 9.35 4.32
C GLY A 18 -26.84 7.84 4.23
N GLU A 19 -27.96 7.40 3.68
CA GLU A 19 -28.28 5.97 3.50
C GLU A 19 -27.83 5.49 2.12
N GLU A 20 -28.45 6.01 1.05
CA GLU A 20 -28.12 5.63 -0.33
C GLU A 20 -26.92 6.40 -0.92
N ALA A 21 -26.69 7.62 -0.43
CA ALA A 21 -25.63 8.50 -0.92
C ALA A 21 -25.19 9.46 0.18
N ALA A 22 -23.94 9.92 0.12
CA ALA A 22 -23.43 10.94 1.03
C ALA A 22 -24.27 12.22 0.95
N GLN A 23 -24.62 12.76 2.12
CA GLN A 23 -25.36 14.01 2.28
C GLN A 23 -24.57 15.03 3.10
N ALA A 24 -23.72 14.57 4.01
CA ALA A 24 -22.79 15.40 4.73
C ALA A 24 -21.58 14.61 5.25
N LEU A 25 -20.53 15.34 5.60
CA LEU A 25 -19.46 14.86 6.47
C LEU A 25 -19.61 15.53 7.83
N THR A 26 -19.69 14.75 8.90
CA THR A 26 -19.61 15.21 10.28
C THR A 26 -18.28 14.81 10.90
N PHE A 27 -17.79 15.66 11.80
CA PHE A 27 -16.54 15.47 12.53
C PHE A 27 -16.50 16.45 13.71
N SER A 28 -15.56 16.26 14.62
CA SER A 28 -15.28 17.20 15.69
C SER A 28 -13.89 17.83 15.54
N VAL A 29 -13.75 19.10 15.92
CA VAL A 29 -12.46 19.80 15.99
C VAL A 29 -12.39 20.49 17.34
N SER A 30 -11.41 20.12 18.17
CA SER A 30 -11.26 20.65 19.52
C SER A 30 -12.56 20.57 20.34
N GLY A 31 -13.26 19.43 20.24
CA GLY A 31 -14.53 19.18 20.92
C GLY A 31 -15.76 19.86 20.29
N LYS A 32 -15.61 20.65 19.23
CA LYS A 32 -16.73 21.31 18.55
C LYS A 32 -17.19 20.51 17.35
N ALA A 33 -18.46 20.11 17.34
CA ALA A 33 -19.08 19.43 16.20
C ALA A 33 -19.08 20.33 14.95
N GLN A 34 -18.73 19.73 13.82
CA GLN A 34 -18.76 20.32 12.49
C GLN A 34 -19.64 19.45 11.59
N ARG A 35 -20.32 20.09 10.65
CA ARG A 35 -21.10 19.42 9.61
C ARG A 35 -20.92 20.16 8.30
N ILE A 36 -20.50 19.46 7.27
CA ILE A 36 -20.35 19.99 5.92
C ILE A 36 -21.32 19.23 5.02
N ALA A 37 -22.38 19.90 4.57
CA ALA A 37 -23.30 19.32 3.59
C ALA A 37 -22.55 19.11 2.26
N THR A 38 -22.48 17.86 1.82
CA THR A 38 -21.77 17.48 0.59
C THR A 38 -22.27 16.14 0.09
N ARG A 39 -22.25 15.97 -1.23
CA ARG A 39 -22.53 14.69 -1.89
C ARG A 39 -21.27 13.93 -2.30
N CYS A 40 -20.10 14.53 -2.09
CA CYS A 40 -18.82 13.98 -2.47
C CYS A 40 -17.85 14.06 -1.29
N VAL A 41 -17.29 12.90 -0.93
CA VAL A 41 -16.27 12.76 0.10
C VAL A 41 -15.07 12.08 -0.53
N LEU A 42 -13.94 12.79 -0.57
CA LEU A 42 -12.68 12.26 -1.07
C LEU A 42 -11.79 11.92 0.12
N LEU A 43 -11.53 10.63 0.30
CA LEU A 43 -10.74 10.12 1.40
C LEU A 43 -9.31 9.83 0.96
N HIS A 44 -8.35 10.36 1.69
CA HIS A 44 -6.94 10.00 1.56
C HIS A 44 -6.39 9.59 2.92
N GLN A 45 -5.95 8.33 3.03
CA GLN A 45 -5.43 7.73 4.26
C GLN A 45 -4.03 7.12 4.03
N GLY A 46 -3.21 7.84 3.28
CA GLY A 46 -1.87 7.40 2.89
C GLY A 46 -1.83 6.68 1.55
N VAL A 47 -0.62 6.31 1.17
CA VAL A 47 -0.29 5.52 -0.02
C VAL A 47 0.66 4.40 0.40
N VAL A 48 0.61 3.30 -0.33
CA VAL A 48 1.49 2.14 -0.13
C VAL A 48 1.96 1.62 -1.48
N PRO A 49 3.12 0.94 -1.55
CA PRO A 49 3.61 0.38 -2.79
C PRO A 49 2.62 -0.63 -3.38
N ASN A 50 2.42 -0.59 -4.69
CA ASN A 50 1.66 -1.64 -5.38
C ASN A 50 2.56 -2.85 -5.64
N ILE A 51 2.55 -3.78 -4.70
CA ILE A 51 3.41 -4.98 -4.71
C ILE A 51 2.81 -6.18 -5.45
N GLN A 52 1.72 -6.03 -6.21
CA GLN A 52 1.03 -7.18 -6.81
C GLN A 52 1.93 -7.94 -7.80
N PHE A 53 2.70 -7.22 -8.61
CA PHE A 53 3.63 -7.82 -9.57
C PHE A 53 4.79 -8.52 -8.88
N SER A 54 5.46 -7.86 -7.93
CA SER A 54 6.57 -8.44 -7.18
C SER A 54 6.13 -9.66 -6.37
N GLN A 55 4.93 -9.63 -5.76
CA GLN A 55 4.35 -10.78 -5.07
C GLN A 55 4.03 -11.94 -6.02
N ALA A 56 3.51 -11.67 -7.22
CA ALA A 56 3.24 -12.71 -8.22
C ALA A 56 4.53 -13.37 -8.74
N LEU A 57 5.60 -12.60 -8.85
CA LEU A 57 6.96 -13.07 -9.17
C LEU A 57 7.63 -13.80 -7.99
N ARG A 58 7.02 -13.79 -6.80
CA ARG A 58 7.56 -14.36 -5.56
C ARG A 58 8.89 -13.73 -5.14
N ALA A 59 9.10 -12.46 -5.51
CA ALA A 59 10.22 -11.69 -5.00
C ALA A 59 10.11 -11.56 -3.48
N ARG A 60 11.24 -11.45 -2.78
CA ARG A 60 11.23 -11.20 -1.34
C ARG A 60 10.62 -9.84 -1.02
N HIS A 61 9.88 -9.80 0.09
CA HIS A 61 9.30 -8.58 0.65
C HIS A 61 9.58 -8.57 2.15
N GLU A 62 9.62 -7.38 2.72
CA GLU A 62 9.67 -7.16 4.16
C GLU A 62 8.60 -6.18 4.61
N TRP A 63 8.20 -6.28 5.87
CA TRP A 63 7.27 -5.33 6.48
C TRP A 63 8.04 -4.07 6.91
N ASP A 64 7.67 -2.93 6.35
CA ASP A 64 8.18 -1.63 6.73
C ASP A 64 7.42 -1.10 7.95
N LEU A 65 8.12 -0.78 9.03
CA LEU A 65 7.50 -0.31 10.29
C LEU A 65 7.12 1.17 10.25
N ASP A 66 7.75 1.96 9.38
CA ASP A 66 7.49 3.40 9.27
C ASP A 66 6.29 3.64 8.34
N GLN A 67 6.30 3.00 7.17
CA GLN A 67 5.23 3.08 6.17
C GLN A 67 4.08 2.08 6.40
N LEU A 68 4.27 1.09 7.28
CA LEU A 68 3.27 0.10 7.68
C LEU A 68 2.69 -0.68 6.50
N CYS A 69 3.59 -1.15 5.64
CA CYS A 69 3.25 -1.91 4.45
C CYS A 69 4.37 -2.87 4.09
N PHE A 70 4.06 -3.83 3.23
CA PHE A 70 5.11 -4.66 2.63
C PHE A 70 5.82 -3.90 1.51
N ARG A 71 7.15 -3.92 1.52
CA ARG A 71 8.01 -3.42 0.43
C ARG A 71 8.82 -4.56 -0.18
N PRO A 72 9.01 -4.58 -1.51
CA PRO A 72 9.92 -5.54 -2.13
C PRO A 72 11.36 -5.26 -1.70
N VAL A 73 12.14 -6.32 -1.53
CA VAL A 73 13.58 -6.20 -1.23
C VAL A 73 14.33 -6.08 -2.54
N THR A 74 15.03 -4.95 -2.73
CA THR A 74 15.83 -4.68 -3.93
C THR A 74 17.30 -4.45 -3.57
N ASP A 75 18.18 -4.62 -4.56
CA ASP A 75 19.56 -4.16 -4.48
C ASP A 75 19.66 -2.62 -4.66
N PRO A 76 20.86 -2.01 -4.59
CA PRO A 76 21.06 -0.57 -4.77
C PRO A 76 20.69 0.00 -6.16
N TRP A 77 20.42 -0.87 -7.13
CA TRP A 77 19.98 -0.53 -8.48
C TRP A 77 18.50 -0.82 -8.70
N GLY A 78 17.78 -1.30 -7.67
CA GLY A 78 16.38 -1.67 -7.77
C GLY A 78 16.14 -3.09 -8.31
N GLU A 79 17.17 -3.91 -8.50
CA GLU A 79 17.01 -5.31 -8.93
C GLU A 79 16.41 -6.13 -7.78
N LEU A 80 15.38 -6.92 -8.09
CA LEU A 80 14.82 -7.90 -7.17
C LEU A 80 15.74 -9.12 -7.05
N ASP A 81 15.43 -10.01 -6.12
CA ASP A 81 15.99 -11.37 -6.12
C ASP A 81 15.43 -12.29 -7.24
N VAL A 82 14.71 -11.69 -8.19
CA VAL A 82 14.31 -12.28 -9.46
C VAL A 82 15.20 -11.66 -10.55
N PRO A 83 16.24 -12.39 -11.04
CA PRO A 83 17.27 -11.81 -11.89
C PRO A 83 16.70 -11.12 -13.15
N GLY A 84 17.16 -9.90 -13.41
CA GLY A 84 16.73 -9.08 -14.54
C GLY A 84 15.40 -8.37 -14.36
N VAL A 85 14.76 -8.46 -13.19
CA VAL A 85 13.56 -7.68 -12.85
C VAL A 85 13.92 -6.55 -11.90
N TYR A 86 13.59 -5.33 -12.30
CA TYR A 86 13.89 -4.12 -11.53
C TYR A 86 12.60 -3.43 -11.10
N ILE A 87 12.63 -2.79 -9.93
CA ILE A 87 11.59 -1.89 -9.44
C ILE A 87 12.23 -0.52 -9.16
N ALA A 88 11.53 0.53 -9.56
CA ALA A 88 11.90 1.91 -9.28
C ALA A 88 10.69 2.70 -8.79
N GLY A 89 10.96 3.81 -8.10
CA GLY A 89 9.94 4.69 -7.57
C GLY A 89 9.13 4.11 -6.43
N ASP A 90 7.92 4.64 -6.26
CA ASP A 90 7.03 4.29 -5.15
C ASP A 90 6.59 2.80 -5.15
N GLY A 91 6.90 2.05 -6.21
CA GLY A 91 6.76 0.59 -6.24
C GLY A 91 7.76 -0.15 -5.34
N ALA A 92 8.91 0.46 -5.03
CA ALA A 92 9.92 -0.08 -4.11
C ALA A 92 9.68 0.34 -2.64
N GLY A 93 8.85 1.37 -2.43
CA GLY A 93 8.68 2.06 -1.14
C GLY A 93 8.32 3.52 -1.41
N ILE A 94 7.46 4.13 -0.60
CA ILE A 94 7.00 5.50 -0.83
C ILE A 94 8.15 6.47 -0.57
N GLY A 95 8.67 7.10 -1.61
CA GLY A 95 9.75 8.09 -1.57
C GLY A 95 9.36 9.44 -2.16
N GLY A 96 8.29 9.48 -2.96
CA GLY A 96 7.81 10.68 -3.63
C GLY A 96 8.41 10.87 -5.03
N ALA A 97 7.77 11.73 -5.83
CA ALA A 97 8.00 11.81 -7.27
C ALA A 97 9.47 12.09 -7.67
N GLN A 98 10.16 12.96 -6.94
CA GLN A 98 11.57 13.28 -7.24
C GLN A 98 12.51 12.11 -6.94
N ALA A 99 12.32 11.44 -5.79
CA ALA A 99 13.06 10.23 -5.46
C ALA A 99 12.79 9.13 -6.50
N ALA A 100 11.53 9.00 -6.93
CA ALA A 100 11.12 8.00 -7.90
C ALA A 100 11.78 8.17 -9.28
N ALA A 101 11.89 9.40 -9.77
CA ALA A 101 12.58 9.69 -11.01
C ALA A 101 14.07 9.29 -10.94
N VAL A 102 14.75 9.62 -9.83
CA VAL A 102 16.17 9.30 -9.63
C VAL A 102 16.38 7.79 -9.48
N GLN A 103 15.50 7.08 -8.76
CA GLN A 103 15.54 5.62 -8.68
C GLN A 103 15.38 4.96 -10.06
N GLY A 104 14.54 5.52 -10.95
CA GLY A 104 14.41 5.05 -12.32
C GLY A 104 15.71 5.18 -13.12
N GLN A 105 16.45 6.28 -12.93
CA GLN A 105 17.76 6.48 -13.56
C GLN A 105 18.81 5.50 -13.01
N LEU A 106 18.82 5.26 -11.69
CA LEU A 106 19.70 4.27 -11.08
C LEU A 106 19.41 2.85 -11.60
N ALA A 107 18.14 2.49 -11.72
CA ALA A 107 17.75 1.20 -12.30
C ALA A 107 18.17 1.08 -13.77
N ALA A 108 18.04 2.14 -14.57
CA ALA A 108 18.53 2.16 -15.95
C ALA A 108 20.05 1.93 -16.04
N LEU A 109 20.84 2.51 -15.12
CA LEU A 109 22.28 2.24 -15.04
C LEU A 109 22.58 0.78 -14.70
N GLY A 110 21.86 0.20 -13.73
CA GLY A 110 21.96 -1.23 -13.40
C GLY A 110 21.66 -2.13 -14.60
N ILE A 111 20.57 -1.85 -15.31
CA ILE A 111 20.15 -2.57 -16.52
C ILE A 111 21.20 -2.43 -17.63
N ALA A 112 21.70 -1.21 -17.89
CA ALA A 112 22.69 -0.97 -18.94
C ALA A 112 24.00 -1.75 -18.70
N THR A 113 24.45 -1.83 -17.44
CA THR A 113 25.61 -2.66 -17.08
C THR A 113 25.31 -4.15 -17.24
N ARG A 114 24.12 -4.61 -16.84
CA ARG A 114 23.70 -6.01 -17.02
C ARG A 114 23.68 -6.42 -18.50
N LEU A 115 23.22 -5.52 -19.37
CA LEU A 115 23.22 -5.70 -20.82
C LEU A 115 24.59 -5.51 -21.48
N LYS A 116 25.63 -5.20 -20.69
CA LYS A 116 27.01 -4.91 -21.13
C LYS A 116 27.11 -3.73 -22.10
N THR A 117 26.15 -2.81 -22.05
CA THR A 117 26.17 -1.55 -22.82
C THR A 117 27.18 -0.57 -22.23
N ILE A 118 27.33 -0.56 -20.91
CA ILE A 118 28.33 0.24 -20.18
C ILE A 118 29.12 -0.64 -19.19
N GLY A 119 30.33 -0.21 -18.85
CA GLY A 119 31.14 -0.87 -17.82
C GLY A 119 30.73 -0.49 -16.39
N THR A 120 31.14 -1.30 -15.41
CA THR A 120 30.89 -1.04 -13.98
C THR A 120 31.46 0.30 -13.51
N ALA A 121 32.67 0.66 -13.97
CA ALA A 121 33.30 1.93 -13.60
C ALA A 121 32.51 3.14 -14.10
N GLU A 122 32.02 3.08 -15.33
CA GLU A 122 31.18 4.12 -15.93
C GLU A 122 29.83 4.24 -15.21
N ARG A 123 29.17 3.10 -14.92
CA ARG A 123 27.93 3.04 -14.13
C ARG A 123 28.09 3.73 -12.78
N ASP A 124 29.16 3.41 -12.06
CA ASP A 124 29.38 3.93 -10.71
C ASP A 124 29.73 5.42 -10.70
N ASP A 125 30.40 5.92 -11.75
CA ASP A 125 30.65 7.35 -11.92
C ASP A 125 29.35 8.12 -12.20
N GLN A 126 28.54 7.66 -13.15
CA GLN A 126 27.23 8.26 -13.46
C GLN A 126 26.26 8.18 -12.28
N ALA A 127 26.30 7.10 -11.49
CA ALA A 127 25.44 6.92 -10.32
C ALA A 127 25.78 7.85 -9.16
N ARG A 128 26.98 8.46 -9.13
CA ARG A 128 27.45 9.25 -7.97
C ARG A 128 26.55 10.46 -7.72
N SER A 129 26.27 11.25 -8.75
CA SER A 129 25.41 12.44 -8.61
C SER A 129 23.95 12.05 -8.32
N LEU A 130 23.48 10.96 -8.90
CA LEU A 130 22.14 10.43 -8.68
C LEU A 130 21.94 9.97 -7.23
N ARG A 131 22.91 9.28 -6.64
CA ARG A 131 22.84 8.85 -5.24
C ARG A 131 22.73 10.02 -4.27
N VAL A 132 23.49 11.10 -4.51
CA VAL A 132 23.39 12.33 -3.70
C VAL A 132 22.00 12.97 -3.85
N GLN A 133 21.47 13.03 -5.07
CA GLN A 133 20.11 13.55 -5.30
C GLN A 133 19.04 12.69 -4.60
N LEU A 134 19.18 11.36 -4.68
CA LEU A 134 18.25 10.44 -4.03
C LEU A 134 18.25 10.63 -2.51
N GLU A 135 19.44 10.70 -1.89
CA GLU A 135 19.58 10.94 -0.46
C GLU A 135 18.95 12.28 -0.05
N ALA A 136 19.20 13.34 -0.82
CA ALA A 136 18.61 14.66 -0.57
C ALA A 136 17.07 14.62 -0.63
N ASN A 137 16.50 13.94 -1.62
CA ASN A 137 15.05 13.81 -1.78
C ASN A 137 14.42 12.97 -0.65
N LEU A 138 15.11 11.92 -0.19
CA LEU A 138 14.63 11.03 0.86
C LEU A 138 14.85 11.56 2.28
N ARG A 139 15.68 12.60 2.46
CA ARG A 139 16.05 13.12 3.79
C ARG A 139 14.85 13.54 4.65
N ILE A 140 13.77 14.02 4.03
CA ILE A 140 12.55 14.44 4.73
C ILE A 140 11.62 13.27 5.08
N ARG A 141 11.84 12.09 4.50
CA ARG A 141 10.92 10.93 4.56
C ARG A 141 10.66 10.44 5.98
N PRO A 142 11.67 10.28 6.88
CA PRO A 142 11.41 9.85 8.25
C PRO A 142 10.46 10.78 9.02
N PHE A 143 10.56 12.09 8.79
CA PHE A 143 9.64 13.06 9.39
C PHE A 143 8.22 12.92 8.83
N LEU A 144 8.07 12.75 7.51
CA LEU A 144 6.76 12.60 6.88
C LEU A 144 6.08 11.28 7.25
N ASP A 145 6.82 10.17 7.32
CA ASP A 145 6.30 8.89 7.79
C ASP A 145 5.79 8.98 9.22
N ALA A 146 6.55 9.60 10.12
CA ALA A 146 6.12 9.79 11.50
C ALA A 146 4.91 10.72 11.62
N LEU A 147 4.90 11.85 10.90
CA LEU A 147 3.85 12.87 11.01
C LEU A 147 2.52 12.41 10.40
N TYR A 148 2.56 11.67 9.30
CA TYR A 148 1.38 11.26 8.53
C TYR A 148 1.09 9.76 8.63
N GLN A 149 1.64 9.08 9.64
CA GLN A 149 1.37 7.67 9.89
C GLN A 149 -0.15 7.45 10.05
N PRO A 150 -0.78 6.52 9.28
CA PRO A 150 -2.20 6.27 9.42
C PRO A 150 -2.54 5.78 10.83
N LYS A 151 -3.59 6.33 11.46
CA LYS A 151 -4.02 5.94 12.82
C LYS A 151 -4.37 4.45 12.88
N GLU A 152 -4.08 3.79 14.00
CA GLU A 152 -4.37 2.36 14.21
C GLU A 152 -5.84 2.02 13.92
N GLN A 153 -6.79 2.82 14.40
CA GLN A 153 -8.23 2.62 14.16
C GLN A 153 -8.64 2.63 12.67
N ASN A 154 -7.84 3.24 11.78
CA ASN A 154 -8.12 3.22 10.34
C ASN A 154 -7.58 1.94 9.69
N ARG A 155 -6.55 1.33 10.29
CA ARG A 155 -5.87 0.14 9.78
C ARG A 155 -6.40 -1.16 10.39
N ILE A 156 -6.84 -1.08 11.65
CA ILE A 156 -7.40 -2.16 12.46
C ILE A 156 -8.75 -1.65 13.01
N PRO A 157 -9.79 -1.59 12.17
CA PRO A 157 -11.05 -0.92 12.52
C PRO A 157 -11.92 -1.78 13.44
N ALA A 158 -13.00 -1.18 13.98
CA ALA A 158 -14.00 -1.86 14.79
C ALA A 158 -14.74 -2.97 14.02
N ASP A 159 -15.42 -3.87 14.74
CA ASP A 159 -15.95 -5.12 14.20
C ASP A 159 -16.96 -4.93 13.07
N GLU A 160 -17.82 -3.93 13.17
CA GLU A 160 -18.85 -3.58 12.20
C GLU A 160 -18.30 -3.02 10.89
N VAL A 161 -17.02 -2.64 10.85
CA VAL A 161 -16.45 -1.96 9.68
C VAL A 161 -16.15 -2.98 8.58
N MET A 162 -16.69 -2.72 7.38
CA MET A 162 -16.37 -3.49 6.18
C MET A 162 -14.90 -3.34 5.80
N VAL A 163 -14.17 -4.46 5.76
CA VAL A 163 -12.77 -4.54 5.34
C VAL A 163 -12.67 -4.92 3.87
N CYS A 164 -13.43 -5.93 3.42
CA CYS A 164 -13.44 -6.35 2.03
C CYS A 164 -14.77 -6.03 1.36
N ARG A 165 -14.88 -4.84 0.76
CA ARG A 165 -16.08 -4.42 0.02
C ARG A 165 -16.52 -5.39 -1.07
N CYS A 166 -15.59 -6.09 -1.72
CA CYS A 166 -15.95 -6.97 -2.84
C CYS A 166 -16.66 -8.26 -2.40
N GLU A 167 -16.42 -8.71 -1.17
CA GLU A 167 -16.95 -9.97 -0.63
C GLU A 167 -17.71 -9.71 0.68
N GLU A 168 -17.99 -8.43 0.97
CA GLU A 168 -18.77 -7.93 2.11
C GLU A 168 -18.28 -8.41 3.49
N VAL A 169 -16.97 -8.64 3.63
CA VAL A 169 -16.38 -9.11 4.90
C VAL A 169 -16.02 -7.97 5.82
N THR A 170 -16.50 -8.04 7.06
CA THR A 170 -16.25 -7.12 8.17
C THR A 170 -14.99 -7.47 8.96
N ALA A 171 -14.49 -6.53 9.78
CA ALA A 171 -13.36 -6.80 10.66
C ALA A 171 -13.71 -7.81 11.78
N GLY A 172 -14.95 -7.82 12.25
CA GLY A 172 -15.44 -8.78 13.25
C GLY A 172 -15.42 -10.21 12.72
N GLU A 173 -15.85 -10.42 11.47
CA GLU A 173 -15.77 -11.73 10.82
C GLU A 173 -14.32 -12.19 10.62
N LEU A 174 -13.40 -11.29 10.25
CA LEU A 174 -11.98 -11.65 10.19
C LEU A 174 -11.45 -12.13 11.55
N ARG A 175 -11.83 -11.49 12.65
CA ARG A 175 -11.46 -11.93 14.00
C ARG A 175 -12.08 -13.27 14.36
N SER A 176 -13.34 -13.51 13.96
CA SER A 176 -13.99 -14.81 14.19
C SER A 176 -13.29 -15.93 13.41
N PHE A 177 -12.81 -15.66 12.19
CA PHE A 177 -11.99 -16.62 11.44
C PHE A 177 -10.69 -16.96 12.19
N VAL A 178 -10.03 -15.97 12.78
CA VAL A 178 -8.82 -16.19 13.59
C VAL A 178 -9.12 -17.07 14.80
N ALA A 179 -10.25 -16.86 15.48
CA ALA A 179 -10.69 -17.72 16.58
C ALA A 179 -10.93 -19.18 16.16
N LEU A 180 -11.25 -19.42 14.88
CA LEU A 180 -11.39 -20.75 14.28
C LEU A 180 -10.07 -21.31 13.71
N GLY A 181 -8.94 -20.63 13.90
CA GLY A 181 -7.62 -21.07 13.46
C GLY A 181 -7.12 -20.48 12.14
N CYS A 182 -7.78 -19.45 11.60
CA CYS A 182 -7.27 -18.74 10.42
C CYS A 182 -5.92 -18.05 10.74
N ALA A 183 -4.86 -18.51 10.10
CA ALA A 183 -3.51 -18.01 10.36
C ALA A 183 -3.14 -16.75 9.55
N GLY A 184 -3.82 -16.48 8.43
CA GLY A 184 -3.43 -15.39 7.54
C GLY A 184 -4.30 -15.20 6.31
N PRO A 185 -3.99 -14.20 5.46
CA PRO A 185 -4.85 -13.77 4.36
C PRO A 185 -5.23 -14.90 3.39
N ASN A 186 -4.32 -15.83 3.08
CA ASN A 186 -4.62 -16.95 2.18
C ASN A 186 -5.64 -17.94 2.76
N GLN A 187 -5.67 -18.13 4.09
CA GLN A 187 -6.69 -18.96 4.73
C GLN A 187 -8.01 -18.20 4.86
N ALA A 188 -7.98 -16.88 5.11
CA ALA A 188 -9.18 -16.05 5.18
C ALA A 188 -10.05 -16.13 3.91
N LYS A 189 -9.43 -16.40 2.75
CA LYS A 189 -10.15 -16.72 1.49
C LYS A 189 -11.06 -17.93 1.61
N SER A 190 -10.65 -18.96 2.35
CA SER A 190 -11.43 -20.19 2.53
C SER A 190 -12.58 -19.99 3.52
N PHE A 191 -12.39 -19.14 4.53
CA PHE A 191 -13.42 -18.85 5.55
C PHE A 191 -14.51 -17.91 5.05
N GLY A 192 -14.11 -16.79 4.42
CA GLY A 192 -15.04 -15.73 4.05
C GLY A 192 -14.73 -15.08 2.71
N ARG A 193 -13.94 -15.72 1.85
CA ARG A 193 -13.59 -15.23 0.51
C ARG A 193 -12.86 -13.87 0.49
N CYS A 194 -12.46 -13.36 1.66
CA CYS A 194 -11.81 -12.06 1.79
C CYS A 194 -10.59 -11.95 0.86
N GLY A 195 -10.60 -10.95 -0.03
CA GLY A 195 -9.58 -10.74 -1.06
C GLY A 195 -9.78 -11.49 -2.38
N MET A 196 -10.92 -12.18 -2.59
CA MET A 196 -11.23 -12.91 -3.83
C MET A 196 -11.97 -12.10 -4.89
N GLY A 197 -12.47 -10.90 -4.56
CA GLY A 197 -13.14 -10.04 -5.52
C GLY A 197 -12.24 -9.50 -6.64
N PRO A 198 -12.77 -8.70 -7.58
CA PRO A 198 -11.99 -8.18 -8.73
C PRO A 198 -10.80 -7.28 -8.32
N CYS A 199 -10.82 -6.76 -7.09
CA CYS A 199 -9.69 -6.04 -6.53
C CYS A 199 -8.49 -6.94 -6.19
N GLN A 200 -8.68 -8.26 -6.05
CA GLN A 200 -7.68 -9.27 -5.70
C GLN A 200 -6.83 -8.88 -4.47
N GLY A 201 -7.49 -8.33 -3.44
CA GLY A 201 -6.83 -7.93 -2.19
C GLY A 201 -6.09 -6.60 -2.24
N ARG A 202 -6.07 -5.88 -3.38
CA ARG A 202 -5.39 -4.57 -3.50
C ARG A 202 -5.90 -3.52 -2.51
N MET A 203 -7.19 -3.55 -2.20
CA MET A 203 -7.82 -2.58 -1.29
C MET A 203 -7.78 -3.03 0.17
N CYS A 204 -8.08 -4.31 0.43
CA CYS A 204 -8.27 -4.81 1.79
C CYS A 204 -7.03 -5.49 2.39
N GLY A 205 -6.01 -5.83 1.59
CA GLY A 205 -4.99 -6.79 2.01
C GLY A 205 -4.15 -6.37 3.20
N LEU A 206 -3.78 -5.09 3.31
CA LEU A 206 -3.02 -4.60 4.47
C LEU A 206 -3.86 -4.63 5.73
N THR A 207 -5.10 -4.13 5.68
CA THR A 207 -6.07 -4.22 6.78
C THR A 207 -6.32 -5.66 7.21
N VAL A 208 -6.47 -6.60 6.27
CA VAL A 208 -6.65 -8.02 6.58
C VAL A 208 -5.43 -8.58 7.32
N THR A 209 -4.22 -8.29 6.83
CA THR A 209 -2.97 -8.69 7.49
C THR A 209 -2.90 -8.12 8.91
N GLU A 210 -3.11 -6.82 9.09
CA GLU A 210 -3.01 -6.17 10.41
C GLU A 210 -4.09 -6.62 11.39
N VAL A 211 -5.34 -6.81 10.95
CA VAL A 211 -6.43 -7.34 11.79
C VAL A 211 -6.12 -8.76 12.25
N ILE A 212 -5.64 -9.64 11.34
CA ILE A 212 -5.25 -11.01 11.70
C ILE A 212 -4.04 -10.99 12.65
N ALA A 213 -3.04 -10.15 12.37
CA ALA A 213 -1.84 -10.01 13.21
C ALA A 213 -2.20 -9.62 14.64
N LYS A 214 -3.03 -8.58 14.79
CA LYS A 214 -3.53 -8.11 16.10
C LYS A 214 -4.32 -9.20 16.82
N ALA A 215 -5.24 -9.88 16.13
CA ALA A 215 -6.06 -10.93 16.73
C ALA A 215 -5.25 -12.16 17.15
N ARG A 216 -4.18 -12.50 16.42
CA ARG A 216 -3.25 -13.59 16.74
C ARG A 216 -2.19 -13.21 17.78
N GLY A 217 -1.96 -11.91 18.02
CA GLY A 217 -0.87 -11.44 18.87
C GLY A 217 0.52 -11.60 18.25
N VAL A 218 0.63 -11.52 16.92
CA VAL A 218 1.90 -11.67 16.16
C VAL A 218 2.16 -10.47 15.26
N SER A 219 3.33 -10.41 14.62
CA SER A 219 3.66 -9.32 13.70
C SER A 219 2.96 -9.46 12.33
N ALA A 220 2.73 -8.34 11.65
CA ALA A 220 2.24 -8.33 10.28
C ALA A 220 3.20 -9.06 9.32
N ALA A 221 4.51 -8.98 9.57
CA ALA A 221 5.53 -9.71 8.82
C ALA A 221 5.32 -11.23 8.87
N GLU A 222 4.98 -11.78 10.05
CA GLU A 222 4.72 -13.20 10.23
C GLU A 222 3.41 -13.65 9.56
N VAL A 223 2.36 -12.82 9.62
CA VAL A 223 1.09 -13.10 8.94
C VAL A 223 1.26 -13.10 7.43
N GLY A 224 2.11 -12.22 6.91
CA GLY A 224 2.38 -12.07 5.49
C GLY A 224 1.20 -11.48 4.72
N TYR A 225 1.22 -11.68 3.40
CA TYR A 225 0.23 -11.14 2.48
C TYR A 225 -0.45 -12.25 1.66
N TYR A 226 -1.43 -11.89 0.83
CA TYR A 226 -2.01 -12.81 -0.13
C TYR A 226 -0.97 -13.33 -1.11
N ARG A 227 -1.10 -14.60 -1.49
CA ARG A 227 -0.40 -15.16 -2.65
C ARG A 227 -1.08 -14.65 -3.92
N ILE A 228 -0.43 -13.72 -4.59
CA ILE A 228 -0.91 -13.11 -5.83
C ILE A 228 -0.64 -14.06 -7.01
N ARG A 229 -1.59 -14.13 -7.95
CA ARG A 229 -1.51 -14.99 -9.15
C ARG A 229 -1.89 -14.18 -10.39
N PRO A 230 -1.32 -14.51 -11.57
CA PRO A 230 -1.81 -13.99 -12.84
C PRO A 230 -3.26 -14.42 -13.10
N PRO A 231 -4.05 -13.60 -13.83
CA PRO A 231 -3.71 -12.26 -14.32
C PRO A 231 -3.83 -11.20 -13.20
N ILE A 232 -2.90 -10.22 -13.17
CA ILE A 232 -2.85 -9.18 -12.10
C ILE A 232 -4.07 -8.25 -12.15
N LYS A 233 -4.55 -8.00 -13.36
CA LYS A 233 -5.79 -7.28 -13.65
C LYS A 233 -6.71 -8.23 -14.41
N PRO A 234 -8.03 -8.15 -14.18
CA PRO A 234 -8.98 -8.91 -14.98
C PRO A 234 -8.77 -8.63 -16.46
N ILE A 235 -8.75 -9.68 -17.26
CA ILE A 235 -8.82 -9.67 -18.71
C ILE A 235 -10.05 -10.49 -19.11
N THR A 236 -10.66 -10.15 -20.23
CA THR A 236 -11.76 -10.92 -20.81
C THR A 236 -11.25 -12.25 -21.36
N LEU A 237 -12.15 -13.21 -21.55
CA LEU A 237 -11.80 -14.47 -22.21
C LEU A 237 -11.45 -14.26 -23.69
N GLY A 238 -12.07 -13.29 -24.37
CA GLY A 238 -11.73 -12.92 -25.75
C GLY A 238 -10.29 -12.43 -25.88
N GLU A 239 -9.87 -11.49 -25.02
CA GLU A 239 -8.48 -11.01 -24.98
C GLU A 239 -7.48 -12.15 -24.76
N LEU A 240 -7.83 -13.14 -23.93
CA LEU A 240 -6.98 -14.31 -23.69
C LEU A 240 -6.99 -15.31 -24.87
N ALA A 241 -8.11 -15.44 -25.57
CA ALA A 241 -8.27 -16.28 -26.75
C ALA A 241 -7.65 -15.66 -28.01
N GLY A 242 -7.36 -14.36 -27.99
CA GLY A 242 -6.91 -13.60 -29.16
C GLY A 242 -8.04 -13.17 -30.09
N GLU A 243 -9.27 -13.07 -29.56
CA GLU A 243 -10.50 -12.68 -30.24
C GLU A 243 -10.98 -11.28 -29.85
#